data_AF-A0A2V6B7L5-F1
#
_entry.id   AF-A0A2V6B7L5-F1
#
_cell.length_a   1.000
_cell.length_b   1.000
_cell.length_c   1.000
_cell.angle_alpha   90.00
_cell.angle_beta   90.00
_cell.angle_gamma   90.00
#
_symmetry.space_group_name_H-M   'P 1'
#
loop_
_entity.id
_entity.type
_entity.pdbx_description
1 polymer ?
#
loop_
_entity_poly.entity_id
_entity_poly.type
_entity_poly.pdbx_seq_one_letter_code
_entity_poly.pdbx_strand_id
1 'polypeptide(L)'
;MIRGLGPSLAQFNVTGAMQNPTLELRDGSGSLITTNDNWKDTQQIEITATQLAPPADAEAAILATLQPGAYTAIQAGVSSGTGVGLVEVYDLDPLAAS
;
A
#
# COMPACT_ATOMS: atom_id res chain seq x y z
N MET A 1 0.03 -7.99 -3.66
CA MET A 1 -0.63 -6.79 -3.08
C MET A 1 0.36 -6.02 -2.23
N ILE A 2 0.24 -4.69 -2.22
CA ILE A 2 1.08 -3.80 -1.42
C ILE A 2 0.15 -2.90 -0.60
N ARG A 3 0.42 -2.72 0.70
CA ARG A 3 -0.28 -1.76 1.57
C ARG A 3 0.70 -0.71 2.09
N GLY A 4 0.23 0.52 2.18
CA GLY A 4 0.91 1.63 2.86
C GLY A 4 0.04 2.13 4.01
N LEU A 5 0.37 1.70 5.22
CA LEU A 5 -0.38 2.04 6.43
C LEU A 5 0.21 3.25 7.14
N GLY A 6 -0.67 3.99 7.83
CA GLY A 6 -0.32 5.20 8.56
C GLY A 6 -1.25 5.40 9.74
N PRO A 7 -2.49 5.88 9.56
CA PRO A 7 -3.44 6.11 10.65
C PRO A 7 -3.70 4.88 11.53
N SER A 8 -3.74 3.68 10.93
CA SER A 8 -3.94 2.44 11.67
C SER A 8 -2.76 2.05 12.57
N LEU A 9 -1.64 2.77 12.55
CA LEU A 9 -0.55 2.54 13.50
C LEU A 9 -0.86 3.13 14.89
N ALA A 10 -1.81 4.07 14.98
CA ALA A 10 -2.19 4.70 16.24
C ALA A 10 -2.82 3.71 17.24
N GLN A 11 -3.58 2.72 16.76
CA GLN A 11 -4.13 1.64 17.61
C GLN A 11 -3.05 0.76 18.24
N PHE A 12 -1.83 0.78 17.70
CA PHE A 12 -0.65 0.09 18.26
C PHE A 12 0.23 1.02 19.11
N ASN A 13 -0.26 2.21 19.48
CA ASN A 13 0.46 3.24 20.24
C ASN A 13 1.73 3.78 19.54
N VAL A 14 1.79 3.70 18.21
CA VAL A 14 2.87 4.33 17.43
C VAL A 14 2.65 5.84 17.42
N THR A 15 3.49 6.57 18.14
CA THR A 15 3.46 8.03 18.17
C THR A 15 3.96 8.61 16.85
N GLY A 16 3.30 9.67 16.35
CA GLY A 16 3.71 10.33 15.11
C GLY A 16 3.36 9.52 13.86
N ALA A 17 2.35 8.65 13.92
CA ALA A 17 1.83 7.93 12.77
C ALA A 17 1.41 8.90 11.64
N MET A 18 1.84 8.58 10.42
CA MET A 18 1.53 9.36 9.23
C MET A 18 0.01 9.38 9.00
N GLN A 19 -0.58 10.56 8.88
CA GLN A 19 -2.05 10.71 8.84
C GLN A 19 -2.68 10.42 7.47
N ASN A 20 -1.91 10.54 6.40
CA ASN A 20 -2.39 10.30 5.04
C ASN A 20 -1.24 9.78 4.16
N PRO A 21 -0.98 8.46 4.20
CA PRO A 21 0.03 7.82 3.37
C PRO A 21 -0.40 7.71 1.90
N THR A 22 0.53 7.98 1.00
CA THR A 22 0.47 7.61 -0.41
C THR A 22 1.38 6.42 -0.69
N LEU A 23 1.07 5.67 -1.75
CA LEU A 23 1.88 4.56 -2.23
C LEU A 23 2.06 4.67 -3.74
N GLU A 24 3.31 4.67 -4.20
CA GLU A 24 3.66 4.53 -5.61
C GLU A 24 4.24 3.14 -5.87
N LEU A 25 3.87 2.54 -7.01
CA LEU A 25 4.51 1.35 -7.54
C LEU A 25 5.26 1.71 -8.83
N ARG A 26 6.55 1.37 -8.88
CA ARG A 26 7.43 1.62 -10.02
C ARG A 26 8.04 0.34 -10.57
N ASP A 27 8.25 0.30 -11.88
CA ASP A 27 8.94 -0.80 -12.56
C ASP A 27 10.46 -0.77 -12.35
N GLY A 28 11.17 -1.78 -12.87
CA GLY A 28 12.63 -1.89 -12.74
C GLY A 28 13.43 -0.78 -13.41
N SER A 29 12.82 0.04 -14.27
CA SER A 29 13.42 1.25 -14.85
C SER A 29 13.12 2.51 -14.03
N GLY A 30 12.29 2.40 -12.99
CA GLY A 30 11.82 3.50 -12.17
C GLY A 30 10.57 4.20 -12.72
N SER A 31 9.98 3.71 -13.81
CA SER A 31 8.75 4.28 -14.37
C SER A 31 7.56 4.02 -13.46
N LEU A 32 6.67 5.01 -13.32
CA LEU A 32 5.46 4.87 -12.51
C LEU A 32 4.48 3.91 -13.19
N ILE A 33 4.08 2.86 -12.48
CA ILE A 33 3.02 1.94 -12.89
C ILE A 33 1.67 2.47 -12.40
N THR A 34 1.57 2.73 -11.09
CA THR A 34 0.34 3.24 -10.47
C THR A 34 0.63 3.88 -9.11
N THR A 35 -0.35 4.61 -8.59
CA THR A 35 -0.32 5.26 -7.27
C THR A 35 -1.68 5.15 -6.59
N ASN A 36 -1.69 5.18 -5.26
CA ASN A 36 -2.91 5.19 -4.45
C ASN A 36 -2.67 5.89 -3.11
N ASP A 37 -3.65 6.64 -2.62
CA ASP A 37 -3.67 7.30 -1.31
C ASP A 37 -4.97 7.06 -0.52
N ASN A 38 -5.93 6.36 -1.13
CA ASN A 38 -7.13 5.85 -0.49
C ASN A 38 -7.52 4.53 -1.17
N TRP A 39 -7.43 3.43 -0.42
CA TRP A 39 -7.60 2.08 -0.95
C TRP A 39 -9.01 1.82 -1.52
N LYS A 40 -10.01 2.60 -1.10
CA LYS A 40 -11.39 2.44 -1.59
C LYS A 40 -11.65 3.10 -2.93
N ASP A 41 -10.80 4.02 -3.38
CA ASP A 41 -11.10 4.86 -4.55
C ASP A 41 -11.17 4.06 -5.85
N THR A 42 -10.29 3.08 -6.03
CA THR A 42 -10.14 2.37 -7.32
C THR A 42 -10.32 0.86 -7.24
N GLN A 43 -10.05 0.23 -6.09
CA GLN A 43 -9.96 -1.24 -5.97
C GLN A 43 -10.69 -1.78 -4.72
N GLN A 44 -11.70 -1.07 -4.22
CA GLN A 44 -12.38 -1.42 -2.96
C GLN A 44 -12.87 -2.88 -2.95
N ILE A 45 -13.53 -3.32 -4.03
CA ILE A 45 -14.18 -4.63 -4.08
C ILE A 45 -13.12 -5.73 -4.05
N GLU A 46 -12.10 -5.62 -4.91
CA GLU A 46 -11.05 -6.61 -5.05
C GLU A 46 -10.17 -6.67 -3.80
N ILE A 47 -9.80 -5.53 -3.22
CA ILE A 47 -9.03 -5.47 -1.97
C ILE A 47 -9.84 -6.03 -0.80
N THR A 48 -11.14 -5.74 -0.72
CA THR A 48 -12.00 -6.34 0.32
C THR A 48 -12.04 -7.86 0.19
N ALA A 49 -12.09 -8.38 -1.04
CA ALA A 49 -12.11 -9.83 -1.29
C ALA A 49 -10.83 -10.54 -0.81
N THR A 50 -9.69 -9.84 -0.72
CA THR A 50 -8.44 -10.41 -0.17
C THR A 50 -8.48 -10.63 1.35
N GLN A 51 -9.45 -10.05 2.06
CA GLN A 51 -9.48 -9.97 3.53
C GLN A 51 -8.28 -9.24 4.16
N LEU A 52 -7.50 -8.52 3.35
CA LEU A 52 -6.36 -7.71 3.78
C LEU A 52 -6.62 -6.21 3.61
N ALA A 53 -7.87 -5.76 3.56
CA ALA A 53 -8.18 -4.34 3.43
C ALA A 53 -7.52 -3.52 4.56
N PRO A 54 -6.91 -2.36 4.23
CA PRO A 54 -6.43 -1.43 5.26
C PRO A 54 -7.56 -1.04 6.23
N PRO A 55 -7.29 -0.96 7.55
CA PRO A 55 -8.31 -0.61 8.54
C PRO A 55 -8.86 0.82 8.41
N ALA A 56 -8.05 1.77 7.92
CA ALA A 56 -8.46 3.15 7.73
C ALA A 56 -8.65 3.49 6.24
N ASP A 57 -9.69 4.26 5.93
CA ASP A 57 -10.03 4.62 4.54
C ASP A 57 -8.94 5.49 3.90
N ALA A 58 -8.28 6.36 4.68
CA ALA A 58 -7.18 7.21 4.23
C ALA A 58 -5.82 6.46 4.14
N GLU A 59 -5.84 5.13 4.03
CA GLU A 59 -4.64 4.33 3.81
C GLU A 59 -4.53 3.88 2.36
N ALA A 60 -3.29 3.69 1.91
CA ALA A 60 -3.01 3.30 0.54
C ALA A 60 -2.96 1.78 0.38
N ALA A 61 -3.48 1.28 -0.73
CA ALA A 61 -3.23 -0.09 -1.16
C ALA A 61 -3.25 -0.23 -2.68
N ILE A 62 -2.38 -1.11 -3.19
CA ILE A 62 -2.29 -1.46 -4.60
C ILE A 62 -2.40 -2.98 -4.72
N LEU A 63 -3.45 -3.44 -5.40
CA LEU A 63 -3.59 -4.82 -5.83
C LEU A 63 -3.19 -4.91 -7.30
N ALA A 64 -2.09 -5.60 -7.60
CA ALA A 64 -1.59 -5.74 -8.97
C ALA A 64 -1.04 -7.15 -9.20
N THR A 65 -1.25 -7.66 -10.41
CA THR A 65 -0.56 -8.83 -10.95
C THR A 65 0.67 -8.34 -11.72
N LEU A 66 1.85 -8.75 -11.31
CA LEU A 66 3.12 -8.30 -11.88
C LEU A 66 3.81 -9.48 -12.56
N GLN A 67 4.48 -9.22 -13.69
CA GLN A 67 5.37 -10.21 -14.27
C GLN A 67 6.63 -10.33 -13.39
N PRO A 68 7.35 -11.46 -13.40
CA PRO A 68 8.60 -11.58 -12.68
C PRO A 68 9.59 -10.46 -13.07
N GLY A 69 10.10 -9.75 -12.06
CA GLY A 69 10.97 -8.60 -12.28
C GLY A 69 11.23 -7.82 -11.00
N ALA A 70 12.07 -6.79 -11.12
CA ALA A 70 12.32 -5.85 -10.03
C ALA A 70 11.26 -4.74 -10.04
N TYR A 71 10.77 -4.40 -8.85
CA TYR A 71 9.81 -3.33 -8.63
C TYR A 71 10.18 -2.56 -7.36
N THR A 72 9.77 -1.29 -7.30
CA THR A 72 9.94 -0.45 -6.11
C THR A 72 8.58 0.05 -5.64
N ALA A 73 8.29 -0.16 -4.36
CA ALA A 73 7.18 0.49 -3.67
C ALA A 73 7.73 1.70 -2.89
N ILE A 74 7.14 2.87 -3.09
CA ILE A 74 7.52 4.10 -2.38
C ILE A 74 6.31 4.57 -1.57
N GLN A 75 6.47 4.67 -0.25
CA GLN A 75 5.48 5.28 0.62
C GLN A 75 5.92 6.69 1.00
N ALA A 76 5.00 7.66 0.91
CA ALA A 76 5.19 9.04 1.33
C ALA A 76 3.92 9.59 1.98
N GLY A 77 3.94 10.81 2.51
CA GLY A 77 2.73 11.47 2.98
C GLY A 77 2.17 12.45 1.94
N VAL A 78 0.84 12.52 1.81
CA VAL A 78 0.16 13.52 0.97
C VAL A 78 0.62 14.93 1.33
N SER A 79 0.85 15.78 0.32
CA SER A 79 1.22 17.19 0.49
C SER A 79 2.46 17.41 1.39
N SER A 80 3.46 16.53 1.28
CA SER A 80 4.67 16.53 2.13
C SER A 80 4.40 16.25 3.63
N GLY A 81 3.30 15.56 3.93
CA GLY A 81 3.04 15.01 5.25
C GLY A 81 4.17 14.08 5.70
N THR A 82 4.53 14.14 6.98
CA THR A 82 5.58 13.31 7.57
C THR A 82 5.01 12.48 8.71
N GLY A 83 5.70 11.40 9.06
CA GLY A 83 5.33 10.52 10.15
C GLY A 83 5.87 9.11 9.96
N VAL A 84 5.53 8.24 10.90
CA VAL A 84 5.81 6.81 10.82
C VAL A 84 4.79 6.15 9.89
N GLY A 85 5.26 5.41 8.89
CA GLY A 85 4.45 4.59 8.00
C GLY A 85 4.95 3.15 7.97
N LEU A 86 4.09 2.22 7.55
CA LEU A 86 4.40 0.81 7.40
C LEU A 86 4.02 0.34 5.99
N VAL A 87 4.99 -0.21 5.27
CA VAL A 87 4.76 -0.90 4.00
C VAL A 87 4.68 -2.40 4.25
N GLU A 88 3.65 -3.05 3.71
CA GLU A 88 3.51 -4.50 3.71
C GLU A 88 3.33 -5.01 2.29
N VAL A 89 3.91 -6.16 1.98
CA VAL A 89 3.80 -6.81 0.68
C VAL A 89 3.30 -8.24 0.90
N TYR A 90 2.25 -8.59 0.17
CA TYR A 90 1.63 -9.91 0.19
C TYR A 90 1.71 -10.52 -1.20
N ASP A 91 2.25 -11.73 -1.29
CA ASP A 91 2.03 -12.58 -2.44
C ASP A 91 0.65 -13.24 -2.29
N LEU A 92 -0.21 -13.05 -3.29
CA LEU A 92 -1.57 -13.57 -3.31
C LEU A 92 -1.75 -14.65 -4.38
N ASP A 93 -0.68 -15.04 -5.08
CA ASP A 93 -0.74 -16.09 -6.07
C ASP A 93 -0.84 -17.46 -5.37
N PRO A 94 -1.97 -18.19 -5.49
CA PRO A 94 -2.17 -19.46 -4.78
C PRO A 94 -1.27 -20.59 -5.31
N LEU A 95 -0.55 -20.34 -6.43
CA LEU A 95 0.38 -21.26 -7.06
C LEU A 95 1.85 -20.95 -6.76
N ALA A 96 2.12 -19.89 -5.98
CA ALA A 96 3.44 -19.64 -5.42
C ALA A 96 3.67 -20.61 -4.25
N ALA A 97 3.87 -21.90 -4.57
CA ALA A 97 4.35 -22.85 -3.59
C ALA A 97 5.78 -22.45 -3.17
N SER A 98 5.91 -22.11 -1.89
CA SER A 98 7.17 -21.92 -1.16
C SER A 98 8.04 -23.16 -1.14
#